data_AF-A0A8H7QVY6-F1
#
_entry.id   AF-A0A8H7QVY6-F1
#
_cell.length_a   1.000
_cell.length_b   1.000
_cell.length_c   1.000
_cell.angle_alpha   90.00
_cell.angle_beta   90.00
_cell.angle_gamma   90.00
#
_symmetry.space_group_name_H-M   'P 1'
#
loop_
_entity.id
_entity.type
_entity.pdbx_description
1 polymer ?
#
loop_
_entity_poly.entity_id
_entity_poly.type
_entity_poly.pdbx_seq_one_letter_code
_entity_poly.pdbx_strand_id
1 'polypeptide(L)'
;MVYSKEYKQVIAFEYPCYICGNVLSKARQALNHIEIIHGFKLPARSVGHRRPENPNFVYNSNPRSRKDFEVYHYSCTSCWFHCVADDGGLAQLADHINETHKPNNVDPTKNDIGQFRSNQVALANRYKNLPEIGDNNKNEESENEDQLSDDYEDEEMDKPEPKVREKKINQKSINDIYQKLNDLTELFQYLFTKEAYKKHK
;
A
#
# COMPACT_ATOMS: atom_id res chain seq x y z
N MET A 1 35.96 24.35 11.43
CA MET A 1 34.52 24.07 11.67
C MET A 1 34.26 22.64 11.27
N VAL A 2 33.99 21.76 12.22
CA VAL A 2 33.58 20.39 11.94
C VAL A 2 32.08 20.44 11.70
N TYR A 3 31.65 20.37 10.45
CA TYR A 3 30.24 20.14 10.13
C TYR A 3 29.92 18.70 10.50
N SER A 4 29.52 18.45 11.76
CA SER A 4 28.86 17.20 12.09
C SER A 4 27.53 17.19 11.35
N LYS A 5 27.42 16.37 10.30
CA LYS A 5 26.13 16.11 9.66
C LYS A 5 25.20 15.58 10.75
N GLU A 6 24.17 16.33 11.09
CA GLU A 6 23.13 15.88 12.00
C GLU A 6 22.54 14.59 11.42
N TYR A 7 22.60 13.52 12.22
CA TYR A 7 22.08 12.23 11.81
C TYR A 7 20.56 12.32 11.69
N LYS A 8 20.03 12.09 10.49
CA LYS A 8 18.59 11.99 10.25
C LYS A 8 18.18 10.53 10.13
N GLN A 9 17.16 10.14 10.87
CA GLN A 9 16.65 8.77 10.84
C GLN A 9 15.83 8.54 9.56
N VAL A 10 16.15 7.47 8.83
CA VAL A 10 15.39 7.10 7.63
C VAL A 10 14.15 6.30 8.03
N ILE A 11 12.96 6.77 7.68
CA ILE A 11 11.69 6.12 8.04
C ILE A 11 10.89 5.69 6.82
N ALA A 12 10.22 4.55 6.95
CA ALA A 12 9.23 4.05 6.01
C ALA A 12 7.82 4.16 6.60
N PHE A 13 6.83 4.44 5.75
CA PHE A 13 5.43 4.59 6.17
C PHE A 13 4.60 3.35 5.90
N GLU A 14 3.80 2.97 6.90
CA GLU A 14 2.71 2.03 6.76
C GLU A 14 1.37 2.76 6.97
N TYR A 15 0.32 2.27 6.30
CA TYR A 15 -1.04 2.83 6.40
C TYR A 15 -1.99 1.77 7.00
N PRO A 16 -1.97 1.58 8.33
CA PRO A 16 -2.92 0.70 9.00
C PRO A 16 -4.33 1.32 8.99
N CYS A 17 -5.34 0.46 8.91
CA CYS A 17 -6.69 0.81 9.31
C CYS A 17 -6.72 1.00 10.84
N TYR A 18 -7.07 2.20 11.31
CA TYR A 18 -7.14 2.50 12.74
C TYR A 18 -8.28 1.78 13.48
N ILE A 19 -9.19 1.14 12.74
CA ILE A 19 -10.34 0.41 13.30
C ILE A 19 -10.02 -1.09 13.45
N CYS A 20 -9.45 -1.72 12.41
CA CYS A 20 -9.22 -3.18 12.39
C CYS A 20 -7.74 -3.60 12.31
N GLY A 21 -6.81 -2.65 12.26
CA GLY A 21 -5.37 -2.90 12.21
C GLY A 21 -4.81 -3.41 10.89
N ASN A 22 -5.64 -3.63 9.86
CA ASN A 22 -5.17 -4.12 8.56
C ASN A 22 -4.24 -3.10 7.86
N VAL A 23 -3.01 -3.50 7.51
CA VAL A 23 -2.01 -2.61 6.88
C VAL A 23 -2.06 -2.66 5.36
N LEU A 24 -2.17 -1.46 4.79
CA LEU A 24 -2.32 -1.22 3.36
C LEU A 24 -1.10 -0.48 2.83
N SER A 25 -0.74 -0.66 1.54
CA SER A 25 0.48 -0.06 0.98
C SER A 25 0.35 1.43 0.72
N LYS A 26 -0.86 1.89 0.38
CA LYS A 26 -1.09 3.27 -0.07
C LYS A 26 -2.18 3.92 0.77
N ALA A 27 -2.02 5.21 1.06
CA ALA A 27 -2.99 6.00 1.80
C ALA A 27 -4.41 5.90 1.21
N ARG A 28 -4.53 5.94 -0.12
CA ARG A 28 -5.82 5.82 -0.82
C ARG A 28 -6.49 4.45 -0.61
N GLN A 29 -5.70 3.38 -0.53
CA GLN A 29 -6.25 2.05 -0.23
C GLN A 29 -6.81 2.00 1.19
N ALA A 30 -6.12 2.62 2.15
CA ALA A 30 -6.60 2.73 3.52
C ALA A 30 -7.86 3.58 3.66
N LEU A 31 -7.96 4.72 2.98
CA LEU A 31 -9.20 5.51 2.92
C LEU A 31 -10.36 4.69 2.37
N ASN A 32 -10.17 4.02 1.24
CA ASN A 32 -11.21 3.19 0.62
C ASN A 32 -11.61 2.01 1.52
N HIS A 33 -10.65 1.38 2.20
CA HIS A 33 -10.93 0.30 3.13
C HIS A 33 -11.81 0.78 4.31
N ILE A 34 -11.47 1.93 4.90
CA ILE A 34 -12.22 2.51 6.01
C ILE A 34 -13.67 2.84 5.58
N GLU A 35 -13.85 3.39 4.38
CA GLU A 35 -15.18 3.73 3.86
C GLU A 35 -16.01 2.48 3.51
N ILE A 36 -15.41 1.52 2.78
CA ILE A 36 -16.13 0.35 2.27
C ILE A 36 -16.41 -0.67 3.38
N ILE A 37 -15.46 -0.91 4.28
CA ILE A 37 -15.54 -1.97 5.29
C ILE A 37 -16.15 -1.47 6.59
N HIS A 38 -15.84 -0.25 7.01
CA HIS A 38 -16.27 0.29 8.31
C HIS A 38 -17.34 1.38 8.20
N GLY A 39 -17.67 1.83 6.98
CA GLY A 39 -18.71 2.84 6.78
C GLY A 39 -18.33 4.24 7.28
N PHE A 40 -17.03 4.51 7.45
CA PHE A 40 -16.53 5.83 7.86
C PHE A 40 -15.82 6.52 6.71
N LYS A 41 -16.12 7.80 6.52
CA LYS A 41 -15.47 8.64 5.53
C LYS A 41 -14.51 9.60 6.20
N LEU A 42 -13.24 9.48 5.82
CA LEU A 42 -12.17 10.39 6.21
C LEU A 42 -11.87 11.39 5.10
N PRO A 43 -11.44 12.62 5.45
CA PRO A 43 -10.97 13.57 4.45
C PRO A 43 -9.70 13.04 3.77
N ALA A 44 -9.64 13.10 2.45
CA ALA A 44 -8.41 12.79 1.73
C ALA A 44 -7.43 13.96 1.85
N ARG A 45 -6.13 13.66 1.93
CA ARG A 45 -5.10 14.69 1.82
C ARG A 45 -5.14 15.32 0.43
N SER A 46 -4.96 16.64 0.36
CA SER A 46 -4.78 17.36 -0.91
C SER A 46 -3.63 16.75 -1.72
N VAL A 47 -3.91 16.39 -2.98
CA VAL A 47 -2.89 15.93 -3.94
C VAL A 47 -1.98 17.10 -4.34
N GLY A 48 -0.77 16.81 -4.80
CA GLY A 48 0.19 17.81 -5.31
C GLY A 48 1.11 18.45 -4.25
N HIS A 49 0.78 18.36 -2.96
CA HIS A 49 1.67 18.85 -1.90
C HIS A 49 2.65 17.77 -1.45
N ARG A 50 3.94 18.11 -1.42
CA ARG A 50 4.99 17.27 -0.84
C ARG A 50 4.89 17.25 0.69
N ARG A 51 5.34 16.16 1.31
CA ARG A 51 5.46 16.07 2.76
C ARG A 51 6.44 17.16 3.23
N PRO A 52 6.09 17.98 4.24
CA PRO A 52 7.01 18.95 4.81
C PRO A 52 8.29 18.27 5.31
N GLU A 53 9.43 18.91 5.12
CA GLU A 53 10.70 18.39 5.64
C GLU A 53 10.70 18.42 7.16
N ASN A 54 11.34 17.41 7.77
CA ASN A 54 11.53 17.34 9.21
C ASN A 54 13.04 17.25 9.51
N PRO A 55 13.55 17.99 10.51
CA PRO A 55 14.96 17.94 10.86
C PRO A 55 15.43 16.54 11.27
N ASN A 56 14.55 15.73 11.87
CA ASN A 56 14.91 14.45 12.46
C ASN A 56 14.75 13.26 11.51
N PHE A 57 14.04 13.42 10.40
CA PHE A 57 13.62 12.30 9.56
C PHE A 57 13.94 12.50 8.08
N VAL A 58 14.30 11.40 7.42
CA VAL A 58 14.31 11.26 5.97
C VAL A 58 13.23 10.27 5.58
N TYR A 59 12.37 10.64 4.65
CA TYR A 59 11.21 9.84 4.27
C TYR A 59 11.54 8.94 3.08
N ASN A 60 11.54 7.62 3.31
CA ASN A 60 11.59 6.64 2.23
C ASN A 60 10.19 6.14 1.90
N SER A 61 9.66 6.58 0.75
CA SER A 61 8.30 6.25 0.32
C SER A 61 8.19 4.90 -0.41
N ASN A 62 9.31 4.31 -0.84
CA ASN A 62 9.31 3.06 -1.60
C ASN A 62 10.50 2.18 -1.20
N PRO A 63 10.52 1.68 0.05
CA PRO A 63 11.59 0.79 0.50
C PRO A 63 11.52 -0.53 -0.24
N ARG A 64 12.64 -0.94 -0.87
CA ARG A 64 12.79 -2.22 -1.58
C ARG A 64 13.38 -3.29 -0.66
N SER A 65 14.17 -2.88 0.33
CA SER A 65 14.84 -3.77 1.27
C SER A 65 14.73 -3.25 2.71
N ARG A 66 14.92 -4.13 3.70
CA ARG A 66 14.95 -3.75 5.12
C ARG A 66 16.08 -2.77 5.45
N LYS A 67 17.14 -2.73 4.64
CA LYS A 67 18.30 -1.83 4.81
C LYS A 67 17.98 -0.38 4.37
N ASP A 68 16.86 -0.16 3.66
CA ASP A 68 16.55 1.16 3.08
C ASP A 68 15.89 2.12 4.09
N PHE A 69 15.64 1.67 5.32
CA PHE A 69 15.04 2.46 6.40
C PHE A 69 15.43 1.86 7.74
N GLU A 70 15.34 2.65 8.80
CA GLU A 70 15.66 2.22 10.17
C GLU A 70 14.40 1.79 10.92
N VAL A 71 13.37 2.63 10.88
CA VAL A 71 12.15 2.52 11.69
C VAL A 71 10.91 2.68 10.81
N TYR A 72 9.84 1.96 11.18
CA TYR A 72 8.52 2.12 10.58
C TYR A 72 7.69 3.11 11.36
N HIS A 73 6.94 3.91 10.63
CA HIS A 73 5.93 4.78 11.20
C HIS A 73 4.57 4.46 10.62
N TYR A 74 3.55 4.46 11.47
CA TYR A 74 2.17 4.54 11.02
C TYR A 74 1.88 5.97 10.57
N SER A 75 1.38 6.13 9.35
CA SER A 75 1.04 7.43 8.79
C SER A 75 -0.47 7.61 8.73
N CYS A 76 -0.92 8.80 9.12
CA CYS A 76 -2.28 9.23 8.85
C CYS A 76 -2.50 9.36 7.34
N THR A 77 -3.68 8.91 6.89
CA THR A 77 -4.10 8.96 5.48
C THR A 77 -4.63 10.34 5.08
N SER A 78 -5.07 11.13 6.07
CA SER A 78 -5.72 12.43 5.89
C SER A 78 -4.78 13.62 6.04
N CYS A 79 -3.76 13.53 6.90
CA CYS A 79 -2.76 14.60 7.10
C CYS A 79 -1.35 14.04 7.29
N TRP A 80 -0.35 14.90 7.43
CA TRP A 80 1.07 14.50 7.52
C TRP A 80 1.48 13.87 8.86
N PHE A 81 0.56 13.73 9.83
CA PHE A 81 0.83 13.06 11.10
C PHE A 81 1.36 11.64 10.89
N HIS A 82 2.31 11.25 11.73
CA HIS A 82 2.83 9.90 11.81
C HIS A 82 3.35 9.61 13.23
N CYS A 83 3.28 8.35 13.65
CA CYS A 83 3.77 7.86 14.94
C CYS A 83 4.61 6.60 14.73
N VAL A 84 5.42 6.21 15.72
CA VAL A 84 6.25 5.00 15.64
C VAL A 84 5.33 3.78 15.59
N ALA A 85 5.68 2.78 14.77
CA ALA A 85 4.91 1.54 14.64
C ALA A 85 5.25 0.53 15.77
N ASP A 86 4.94 0.91 17.01
CA ASP A 86 5.04 0.05 18.19
C ASP A 86 3.64 -0.41 18.67
N ASP A 87 3.60 -1.13 19.80
CA ASP A 87 2.36 -1.65 20.38
C ASP A 87 1.34 -0.55 20.71
N GLY A 88 1.79 0.69 20.94
CA GLY A 88 0.95 1.85 21.22
C GLY A 88 0.66 2.73 20.01
N GLY A 89 1.42 2.56 18.92
CA GLY A 89 1.36 3.43 17.75
C GLY A 89 0.01 3.45 17.08
N LEU A 90 -0.67 2.29 17.00
CA LEU A 90 -2.00 2.24 16.37
C LEU A 90 -3.06 2.95 17.23
N ALA A 91 -2.95 2.88 18.56
CA ALA A 91 -3.81 3.64 19.45
C ALA A 91 -3.58 5.15 19.28
N GLN A 92 -2.32 5.60 19.25
CA GLN A 92 -1.98 7.00 18.98
C GLN A 92 -2.52 7.48 17.63
N LEU A 93 -2.47 6.64 16.60
CA LEU A 93 -3.04 6.95 15.30
C LEU A 93 -4.56 7.06 15.36
N ALA A 94 -5.23 6.14 16.06
CA ALA A 94 -6.67 6.16 16.24
C ALA A 94 -7.13 7.43 16.96
N ASP A 95 -6.46 7.78 18.06
CA ASP A 95 -6.73 9.01 18.83
C ASP A 95 -6.57 10.24 17.93
N HIS A 96 -5.44 10.34 17.22
CA HIS A 96 -5.19 11.42 16.27
C HIS A 96 -6.31 11.55 15.23
N ILE A 97 -6.72 10.44 14.60
CA ILE A 97 -7.76 10.44 13.57
C ILE A 97 -9.11 10.87 14.15
N ASN A 98 -9.47 10.34 15.32
CA ASN A 98 -10.75 10.63 15.97
C ASN A 98 -10.84 12.09 16.42
N GLU A 99 -9.78 12.63 17.00
CA GLU A 99 -9.74 14.00 17.51
C GLU A 99 -9.60 15.04 16.40
N THR A 100 -8.70 14.78 15.44
CA THR A 100 -8.30 15.76 14.42
C THR A 100 -9.21 15.73 13.19
N HIS A 101 -9.56 14.53 12.72
CA HIS A 101 -10.26 14.35 11.45
C HIS A 101 -11.74 14.06 11.59
N LYS A 102 -12.20 13.63 12.76
CA LYS A 102 -13.63 13.40 13.09
C LYS A 102 -14.37 12.66 11.97
N PRO A 103 -14.01 11.39 11.68
CA PRO A 103 -14.55 10.64 10.56
C PRO A 103 -16.10 10.66 10.52
N ASN A 104 -16.65 10.90 9.33
CA ASN A 104 -18.09 10.94 9.13
C ASN A 104 -18.65 9.53 8.96
N ASN A 105 -19.65 9.14 9.75
CA ASN A 105 -20.35 7.88 9.58
C ASN A 105 -21.28 7.98 8.35
N VAL A 106 -20.86 7.37 7.23
CA VAL A 106 -21.61 7.38 5.96
C VAL A 106 -22.45 6.14 5.75
N ASP A 107 -22.13 5.04 6.44
CA ASP A 107 -22.88 3.79 6.36
C ASP A 107 -22.98 3.14 7.76
N PRO A 108 -24.02 3.50 8.53
CA PRO A 108 -24.23 2.97 9.88
C PRO A 108 -24.44 1.45 9.93
N THR A 109 -24.75 0.80 8.80
CA THR A 109 -24.94 -0.66 8.78
C THR A 109 -23.62 -1.44 8.92
N LYS A 110 -22.49 -0.76 8.69
CA LYS A 110 -21.14 -1.34 8.72
C LYS A 110 -20.35 -1.03 9.97
N ASN A 111 -20.88 -0.16 10.83
CA ASN A 111 -20.36 0.07 12.16
C ASN A 111 -21.34 -0.50 13.17
N ASP A 112 -20.81 -1.07 14.25
CA ASP A 112 -21.64 -1.57 15.35
C ASP A 112 -22.22 -0.40 16.16
N ILE A 113 -23.01 0.48 15.52
CA ILE A 113 -23.79 1.55 16.16
C ILE A 113 -22.88 2.50 16.97
N GLY A 114 -21.70 2.81 16.42
CA GLY A 114 -20.77 3.77 17.01
C GLY A 114 -19.97 3.28 18.22
N GLN A 115 -19.98 1.98 18.55
CA GLN A 115 -19.06 1.43 19.56
C GLN A 115 -17.71 1.04 18.93
N PHE A 116 -16.65 1.74 19.34
CA PHE A 116 -15.27 1.38 18.99
C PHE A 116 -14.91 0.01 19.58
N ARG A 117 -14.68 -1.00 18.73
CA ARG A 117 -14.09 -2.26 19.18
C ARG A 117 -12.60 -2.05 19.41
N SER A 118 -12.23 -1.65 20.62
CA SER A 118 -10.85 -1.30 21.04
C SER A 118 -9.84 -2.46 21.03
N ASN A 119 -10.19 -3.65 20.55
CA ASN A 119 -9.38 -4.86 20.71
C ASN A 119 -9.11 -5.59 19.39
N GLN A 120 -8.50 -4.96 18.38
CA GLN A 120 -7.93 -5.70 17.26
C GLN A 120 -6.65 -5.05 16.72
N VAL A 121 -5.51 -5.36 17.34
CA VAL A 121 -4.18 -5.10 16.76
C VAL A 121 -3.32 -6.35 16.87
N ALA A 122 -3.78 -7.45 16.27
CA ALA A 122 -2.91 -8.57 15.97
C ALA A 122 -2.37 -8.37 14.55
N LEU A 123 -1.14 -7.88 14.47
CA LEU A 123 -0.25 -7.93 13.31
C LEU A 123 -0.75 -7.26 12.02
N ALA A 124 -0.05 -6.21 11.63
CA ALA A 124 0.57 -6.25 10.31
C ALA A 124 1.91 -5.54 10.33
N ASN A 125 2.93 -6.23 9.85
CA ASN A 125 4.19 -5.63 9.43
C ASN A 125 4.41 -6.18 8.02
N ARG A 126 3.99 -5.41 7.01
CA ARG A 126 4.15 -5.84 5.62
C ARG A 126 5.63 -6.01 5.28
N TYR A 127 6.47 -5.23 5.96
CA TYR A 127 7.89 -5.15 5.72
C TYR A 127 8.77 -5.95 6.71
N LYS A 128 8.21 -6.56 7.77
CA LYS A 128 8.92 -7.61 8.53
C LYS A 128 9.31 -8.79 7.63
N ASN A 129 8.58 -8.96 6.52
CA ASN A 129 8.79 -10.03 5.55
C ASN A 129 9.56 -9.56 4.31
N LEU A 130 10.15 -8.36 4.29
CA LEU A 130 11.07 -7.99 3.22
C LEU A 130 12.28 -8.93 3.27
N PRO A 131 12.72 -9.49 2.14
CA PRO A 131 13.90 -10.35 2.13
C PRO A 131 15.11 -9.58 2.65
N GLU A 132 15.82 -10.18 3.61
CA GLU A 132 17.21 -9.81 3.86
C GLU A 132 17.98 -10.24 2.62
N ILE A 133 18.34 -9.29 1.77
CA ILE A 133 19.23 -9.57 0.64
C ILE A 133 20.58 -9.97 1.26
N GLY A 134 20.79 -11.28 1.36
CA GLY A 134 22.10 -11.89 1.42
C GLY A 134 22.81 -11.56 0.10
N ASP A 135 24.04 -11.08 0.22
CA ASP A 135 24.89 -10.68 -0.91
C ASP A 135 24.97 -11.82 -1.92
N ASN A 136 24.18 -11.75 -3.01
CA ASN A 136 24.42 -12.50 -4.23
C ASN A 136 23.64 -11.92 -5.42
N ASN A 137 24.40 -11.18 -6.23
CA ASN A 137 24.28 -11.01 -7.68
C ASN A 137 23.05 -10.32 -8.32
N LYS A 138 23.34 -9.10 -8.79
CA LYS A 138 23.23 -8.57 -10.17
C LYS A 138 21.89 -8.60 -10.92
N ASN A 139 21.60 -7.39 -11.42
CA ASN A 139 20.82 -7.01 -12.59
C ASN A 139 19.29 -7.17 -12.47
N GLU A 140 18.62 -6.03 -12.33
CA GLU A 140 17.74 -5.52 -13.39
C GLU A 140 17.42 -4.04 -13.10
N GLU A 141 18.04 -3.18 -13.90
CA GLU A 141 17.62 -1.80 -14.10
C GLU A 141 16.21 -1.80 -14.71
N SER A 142 15.27 -1.15 -14.04
CA SER A 142 14.06 -0.66 -14.68
C SER A 142 13.86 0.76 -14.21
N GLU A 143 14.52 1.65 -14.94
CA GLU A 143 14.18 3.06 -15.02
C GLU A 143 12.88 3.16 -15.82
N ASN A 144 11.83 3.66 -15.18
CA ASN A 144 10.72 4.33 -15.87
C ASN A 144 10.62 5.71 -15.23
N GLU A 145 11.32 6.65 -15.84
CA GLU A 145 11.18 8.08 -15.60
C GLU A 145 9.86 8.53 -16.24
N ASP A 146 8.82 8.75 -15.43
CA ASP A 146 7.67 9.54 -15.85
C ASP A 146 8.04 11.02 -15.73
N GLN A 147 8.59 11.58 -16.82
CA GLN A 147 8.61 13.02 -17.07
C GLN A 147 7.18 13.48 -17.37
N LEU A 148 6.59 14.25 -16.45
CA LEU A 148 5.42 15.08 -16.72
C LEU A 148 5.91 16.54 -16.77
N SER A 149 6.04 17.09 -17.97
CA SER A 149 6.19 18.52 -18.21
C SER A 149 4.93 19.02 -18.91
N ASP A 150 4.08 19.71 -18.16
CA ASP A 150 3.09 20.63 -18.69
C ASP A 150 3.79 21.98 -18.89
N ASP A 151 3.77 22.51 -20.11
CA ASP A 151 3.76 23.96 -20.34
C ASP A 151 3.11 24.25 -21.71
N TYR A 152 2.14 25.16 -21.68
CA TYR A 152 1.40 25.69 -22.82
C TYR A 152 2.18 26.87 -23.44
N GLU A 153 2.26 26.95 -24.77
CA GLU A 153 1.76 28.08 -25.58
C GLU A 153 2.01 27.87 -27.10
N ASP A 154 1.21 28.59 -27.88
CA ASP A 154 0.90 28.52 -29.32
C ASP A 154 2.06 28.32 -30.31
N GLU A 155 1.81 27.55 -31.38
CA GLU A 155 1.82 28.04 -32.77
C GLU A 155 1.33 26.96 -33.78
N GLU A 156 0.54 27.39 -34.75
CA GLU A 156 -0.06 26.59 -35.83
C GLU A 156 1.00 25.97 -36.78
N MET A 157 0.81 24.72 -37.21
CA MET A 157 0.76 24.31 -38.64
C MET A 157 0.98 22.79 -38.84
N ASP A 158 0.12 22.26 -39.69
CA ASP A 158 0.21 21.04 -40.52
C ASP A 158 0.23 19.62 -39.92
N LYS A 159 -0.79 18.86 -40.35
CA LYS A 159 -1.10 17.46 -40.06
C LYS A 159 -0.02 16.50 -40.57
N PRO A 160 0.21 15.39 -39.83
CA PRO A 160 0.07 14.08 -40.46
C PRO A 160 -0.69 13.05 -39.60
N GLU A 161 -1.31 12.09 -40.27
CA GLU A 161 -2.25 11.07 -39.78
C GLU A 161 -1.72 10.13 -38.66
N PRO A 162 -2.60 9.58 -37.79
CA PRO A 162 -2.20 8.73 -36.67
C PRO A 162 -1.94 7.27 -37.10
N LYS A 163 -0.70 6.80 -36.92
CA LYS A 163 -0.37 5.37 -36.98
C LYS A 163 -0.74 4.69 -35.65
N VAL A 164 -1.86 3.98 -35.63
CA VAL A 164 -2.25 3.07 -34.55
C VAL A 164 -1.21 1.96 -34.44
N ARG A 165 -0.38 1.98 -33.39
CA ARG A 165 0.47 0.84 -33.00
C ARG A 165 -0.35 -0.06 -32.07
N GLU A 166 -0.86 -1.15 -32.61
CA GLU A 166 -1.47 -2.23 -31.82
C GLU A 166 -0.47 -2.75 -30.78
N LYS A 167 -0.76 -2.53 -29.49
CA LYS A 167 -0.10 -3.24 -28.40
C LYS A 167 -0.50 -4.70 -28.49
N LYS A 168 0.37 -5.54 -29.07
CA LYS A 168 0.27 -7.01 -28.94
C LYS A 168 0.46 -7.37 -27.48
N ILE A 169 -0.65 -7.45 -26.75
CA ILE A 169 -0.71 -8.14 -25.46
C ILE A 169 -0.25 -9.58 -25.71
N ASN A 170 0.80 -9.98 -25.01
CA ASN A 170 1.43 -11.29 -25.13
C ASN A 170 0.41 -12.40 -24.82
N GLN A 171 -0.30 -12.88 -25.86
CA GLN A 171 -1.30 -13.96 -25.79
C GLN A 171 -0.74 -15.25 -25.17
N LYS A 172 0.59 -15.44 -25.19
CA LYS A 172 1.25 -16.57 -24.51
C LYS A 172 0.99 -16.58 -22.99
N SER A 173 0.94 -15.41 -22.34
CA SER A 173 0.78 -15.38 -20.87
C SER A 173 -0.62 -15.75 -20.40
N ILE A 174 -1.64 -15.50 -21.22
CA ILE A 174 -3.04 -15.77 -20.86
C ILE A 174 -3.34 -17.27 -20.98
N ASN A 175 -2.82 -17.93 -22.02
CA ASN A 175 -3.00 -19.39 -22.18
C ASN A 175 -2.28 -20.17 -21.06
N ASP A 176 -1.12 -19.71 -20.61
CA ASP A 176 -0.43 -20.31 -19.46
C ASP A 176 -1.24 -20.18 -18.16
N ILE A 177 -1.95 -19.07 -17.97
CA ILE A 177 -2.83 -18.87 -16.81
C ILE A 177 -4.02 -19.84 -16.87
N TYR A 178 -4.63 -20.02 -18.03
CA TYR A 178 -5.76 -20.96 -18.19
C TYR A 178 -5.32 -22.41 -17.99
N GLN A 179 -4.15 -22.80 -18.47
CA GLN A 179 -3.60 -24.15 -18.22
C GLN A 179 -3.37 -24.39 -16.72
N LYS A 180 -2.74 -23.44 -16.02
CA LYS A 180 -2.51 -23.55 -14.57
C LYS A 180 -3.80 -23.64 -13.77
N LEU A 181 -4.85 -22.91 -14.17
CA LEU A 181 -6.17 -23.00 -13.54
C LEU A 181 -6.79 -24.39 -13.76
N ASN A 182 -6.63 -24.96 -14.95
CA ASN A 182 -7.17 -26.28 -15.26
C ASN A 182 -6.47 -27.38 -14.44
N ASP A 183 -5.13 -27.34 -14.37
CA ASP A 183 -4.32 -28.28 -13.58
C ASP A 183 -4.70 -28.23 -12.08
N LEU A 184 -4.95 -27.04 -11.54
CA LEU A 184 -5.40 -26.84 -10.17
C LEU A 184 -6.78 -27.46 -9.91
N THR A 185 -7.67 -27.32 -10.89
CA THR A 185 -9.04 -27.85 -10.82
C THR A 185 -9.04 -29.37 -10.83
N GLU A 186 -8.21 -29.99 -11.68
CA GLU A 186 -8.02 -31.44 -11.72
C GLU A 186 -7.42 -31.98 -10.41
N LEU A 187 -6.45 -31.26 -9.83
CA LEU A 187 -5.84 -31.65 -8.56
C LEU A 187 -6.84 -31.62 -7.40
N PHE A 188 -7.73 -30.62 -7.35
CA PHE A 188 -8.83 -30.60 -6.39
C PHE A 188 -9.82 -31.75 -6.61
N GLN A 189 -10.23 -32.02 -7.85
CA GLN A 189 -11.14 -33.14 -8.14
C GLN A 189 -10.54 -34.49 -7.75
N TYR A 190 -9.24 -34.68 -7.99
CA TYR A 190 -8.51 -35.88 -7.56
C TYR A 190 -8.48 -36.04 -6.03
N LEU A 191 -8.26 -34.95 -5.29
CA LEU A 191 -8.26 -34.99 -3.82
C LEU A 191 -9.65 -35.34 -3.27
N PHE A 192 -10.70 -34.72 -3.79
CA PHE A 192 -12.07 -34.98 -3.32
C PHE A 192 -12.59 -36.38 -3.71
N THR A 193 -12.21 -36.91 -4.87
CA THR A 193 -12.57 -38.28 -5.27
C THR A 193 -11.79 -39.34 -4.51
N LYS A 194 -10.53 -39.08 -4.14
CA LYS A 194 -9.71 -40.00 -3.33
C LYS A 194 -10.15 -40.06 -1.87
N GLU A 195 -10.65 -38.96 -1.31
CA GLU A 195 -11.27 -38.94 0.02
C GLU A 195 -12.62 -39.68 0.04
N ALA A 196 -13.39 -39.62 -1.05
CA ALA A 196 -14.64 -40.39 -1.18
C ALA A 196 -14.38 -41.91 -1.22
N TYR A 197 -13.28 -42.36 -1.85
CA TYR A 197 -12.94 -43.79 -1.92
C TYR A 197 -12.41 -44.39 -0.61
N LYS A 198 -11.85 -43.57 0.29
CA LYS A 198 -11.36 -44.02 1.61
C LYS A 198 -12.48 -44.26 2.64
N LYS A 199 -13.69 -43.75 2.42
CA LYS A 199 -14.85 -43.95 3.32
C LYS A 199 -15.67 -45.21 3.04
N HIS A 200 -15.35 -45.97 1.99
CA HIS A 200 -16.10 -47.17 1.59
C HIS A 200 -15.28 -48.47 1.63
N LYS A 201 -14.24 -48.55 2.48
CA LYS A 201 -13.53 -49.79 2.76
C LYS A 201 -13.50 -50.09 4.25
#